data_AF-A0A7S1MW24-F1
#
_entry.id   AF-A0A7S1MW24-F1
#
_cell.length_a   1.000
_cell.length_b   1.000
_cell.length_c   1.000
_cell.angle_alpha   90.00
_cell.angle_beta   90.00
_cell.angle_gamma   90.00
#
_symmetry.space_group_name_H-M   'P 1'
#
loop_
_entity.id
_entity.type
_entity.pdbx_description
1 polymer ?
#
loop_
_entity_poly.entity_id
_entity_poly.type
_entity_poly.pdbx_seq_one_letter_code
_entity_poly.pdbx_strand_id
1 'polypeptide(L)'
;MRLLPADLPERPALAMEVHARPSEPLAAPGRASYVAVLVDADERERELAHLGRLCRQHGLPAPAADAVHWSGTLGALRLKWERHGEFSSYTLLVAAAGPEPFVDTAAAQLPAAWLAGVPGMTV
;
A
#
# COMPACT_ATOMS: atom_id res chain seq x y z
N MET A 1 26.35 -2.95 -34.45
CA MET A 1 25.30 -3.96 -34.70
C MET A 1 24.25 -3.85 -33.61
N ARG A 2 22.98 -3.70 -33.96
CA ARG A 2 21.87 -3.73 -32.99
C ARG A 2 21.52 -5.21 -32.75
N LEU A 3 21.72 -5.69 -31.53
CA LEU A 3 21.52 -7.10 -31.15
C LEU A 3 20.05 -7.46 -30.88
N LEU A 4 19.18 -6.45 -30.73
CA LEU A 4 17.78 -6.62 -30.35
C LEU A 4 16.83 -5.95 -31.35
N PRO A 5 15.56 -6.39 -31.41
CA PRO A 5 14.50 -5.71 -32.16
C PRO A 5 14.33 -4.23 -31.78
N ALA A 6 13.54 -3.50 -32.58
CA ALA A 6 13.14 -2.14 -32.22
C ALA A 6 12.28 -2.15 -30.95
N ASP A 7 12.49 -1.15 -30.09
CA ASP A 7 11.67 -0.99 -28.90
C ASP A 7 10.29 -0.48 -29.28
N LEU A 8 9.27 -0.94 -28.56
CA LEU A 8 7.96 -0.32 -28.59
C LEU A 8 8.04 1.11 -28.02
N PRO A 9 7.26 2.08 -28.53
CA PRO A 9 7.24 3.45 -27.99
C PRO A 9 6.99 3.52 -26.48
N GLU A 10 6.23 2.58 -25.94
CA GLU A 10 5.82 2.49 -24.54
C GLU A 10 6.90 1.85 -23.63
N ARG A 11 7.92 1.22 -24.20
CA ARG A 11 8.95 0.50 -23.42
C ARG A 11 9.56 1.35 -22.30
N PRO A 12 9.94 2.63 -22.51
CA PRO A 12 10.48 3.44 -21.43
C PRO A 12 9.49 3.63 -20.28
N ALA A 13 8.21 3.88 -20.59
CA ALA A 13 7.16 4.06 -19.59
C ALA A 13 6.90 2.76 -18.80
N LEU A 14 6.80 1.63 -19.48
CA LEU A 14 6.63 0.31 -18.84
C LEU A 14 7.85 -0.08 -18.00
N ALA A 15 9.06 0.24 -18.46
CA ALA A 15 10.26 0.02 -17.67
C ALA A 15 10.26 0.87 -16.39
N MET A 16 9.76 2.10 -16.46
CA MET A 16 9.61 2.96 -15.29
C MET A 16 8.53 2.46 -14.32
N GLU A 17 7.45 1.85 -14.82
CA GLU A 17 6.38 1.30 -13.97
C GLU A 17 6.91 0.25 -12.99
N VAL A 18 7.82 -0.62 -13.42
CA VAL A 18 8.48 -1.63 -12.57
C VAL A 18 9.24 -0.98 -11.40
N HIS A 19 9.79 0.22 -11.62
CA HIS A 19 10.55 0.96 -10.60
C HIS A 19 9.67 1.85 -9.71
N ALA A 20 8.40 2.07 -10.07
CA ALA A 20 7.49 2.95 -9.35
C ALA A 20 7.02 2.39 -7.99
N ARG A 21 7.28 1.10 -7.72
CA ARG A 21 6.81 0.37 -6.55
C ARG A 21 7.97 -0.13 -5.67
N PRO A 22 8.84 0.74 -5.14
CA PRO A 22 9.96 0.29 -4.33
C PRO A 22 9.49 -0.48 -3.09
N SER A 23 10.27 -1.49 -2.69
CA SER A 23 10.09 -2.15 -1.40
C SER A 23 10.34 -1.15 -0.28
N GLU A 24 9.49 -1.16 0.72
CA GLU A 24 9.66 -0.30 1.89
C GLU A 24 10.69 -0.95 2.84
N PRO A 25 11.77 -0.23 3.21
CA PRO A 25 12.77 -0.78 4.11
C PRO A 25 12.22 -0.89 5.54
N LEU A 26 12.57 -1.97 6.22
CA LEU A 26 12.26 -2.19 7.63
C LEU A 26 13.53 -2.60 8.39
N ALA A 27 13.95 -1.76 9.33
CA ALA A 27 15.08 -2.07 10.21
C ALA A 27 14.64 -2.99 11.36
N ALA A 28 15.55 -3.86 11.81
CA ALA A 28 15.33 -4.69 12.99
C ALA A 28 15.71 -3.93 14.29
N PRO A 29 14.98 -4.14 15.40
CA PRO A 29 13.72 -4.88 15.49
C PRO A 29 12.56 -4.10 14.83
N GLY A 30 11.70 -4.80 14.09
CA GLY A 30 10.57 -4.20 13.38
C GLY A 30 9.43 -5.21 13.20
N ARG A 31 8.21 -4.71 12.98
CA ARG A 31 7.02 -5.52 12.71
C ARG A 31 6.41 -5.14 11.38
N ALA A 32 5.89 -6.15 10.69
CA ALA A 32 5.14 -5.99 9.44
C ALA A 32 3.77 -6.66 9.54
N SER A 33 2.79 -6.12 8.85
CA SER A 33 1.52 -6.78 8.57
C SER A 33 1.18 -6.56 7.10
N TYR A 34 0.70 -7.60 6.44
CA TYR A 34 0.32 -7.57 5.03
C TYR A 34 -1.10 -8.08 4.90
N VAL A 35 -1.94 -7.35 4.18
CA VAL A 35 -3.32 -7.73 3.91
C VAL A 35 -3.58 -7.55 2.41
N ALA A 36 -4.09 -8.59 1.77
CA ALA A 36 -4.59 -8.53 0.39
C ALA A 36 -6.12 -8.58 0.41
N VAL A 37 -6.75 -7.72 -0.39
CA VAL A 37 -8.21 -7.59 -0.47
C VAL A 37 -8.61 -7.54 -1.94
N LEU A 38 -9.49 -8.45 -2.36
CA LEU A 38 -10.19 -8.37 -3.64
C LEU A 38 -11.18 -7.21 -3.57
N VAL A 39 -10.99 -6.21 -4.43
CA VAL A 39 -11.82 -5.02 -4.52
C VAL A 39 -12.37 -4.94 -5.94
N ASP A 40 -13.69 -5.04 -6.06
CA ASP A 40 -14.35 -4.99 -7.36
C ASP A 40 -14.28 -3.59 -7.98
N ALA A 41 -14.48 -3.49 -9.29
CA ALA A 41 -14.29 -2.25 -10.04
C ALA A 41 -15.18 -1.09 -9.52
N ASP A 42 -16.40 -1.39 -9.10
CA ASP A 42 -17.38 -0.45 -8.53
C ASP A 42 -17.07 -0.06 -7.08
N GLU A 43 -16.17 -0.78 -6.40
CA GLU A 43 -15.74 -0.48 -5.04
C GLU A 43 -14.46 0.36 -4.97
N ARG A 44 -13.72 0.51 -6.08
CA ARG A 44 -12.43 1.20 -6.15
C ARG A 44 -12.47 2.66 -5.69
N GLU A 45 -13.55 3.38 -5.98
CA GLU A 45 -13.72 4.75 -5.50
C GLU A 45 -13.96 4.79 -3.99
N ARG A 46 -14.71 3.81 -3.45
CA ARG A 46 -14.96 3.68 -2.01
C ARG A 46 -13.68 3.32 -1.26
N GLU A 47 -12.84 2.47 -1.84
CA GLU A 47 -11.52 2.13 -1.34
C GLU A 47 -10.63 3.38 -1.23
N LEU A 48 -10.50 4.13 -2.32
CA LEU A 48 -9.71 5.37 -2.34
C LEU A 48 -10.26 6.41 -1.35
N ALA A 49 -11.58 6.56 -1.26
CA ALA A 49 -12.20 7.43 -0.27
C ALA A 49 -11.93 6.97 1.16
N HIS A 50 -11.89 5.65 1.41
CA HIS A 50 -11.55 5.05 2.69
C HIS A 50 -10.10 5.36 3.09
N LEU A 51 -9.15 5.15 2.17
CA LEU A 51 -7.75 5.52 2.37
C LEU A 51 -7.58 7.04 2.58
N GLY A 52 -8.26 7.86 1.77
CA GLY A 52 -8.22 9.31 1.90
C GLY A 52 -8.74 9.83 3.25
N ARG A 53 -9.71 9.16 3.88
CA ARG A 53 -10.14 9.49 5.25
C ARG A 53 -9.03 9.27 6.26
N LEU A 54 -8.28 8.17 6.14
CA LEU A 54 -7.12 7.89 6.99
C LEU A 54 -6.05 8.97 6.82
N CYS A 55 -5.69 9.29 5.57
CA CYS A 55 -4.69 10.32 5.28
C CYS A 55 -5.07 11.66 5.95
N ARG A 56 -6.33 12.09 5.83
CA ARG A 56 -6.81 13.34 6.44
C ARG A 56 -6.75 13.33 7.96
N GLN A 57 -7.08 12.22 8.61
CA GLN A 57 -6.96 12.09 10.07
C GLN A 57 -5.51 12.28 10.56
N HIS A 58 -4.53 12.00 9.71
CA HIS A 58 -3.10 12.19 9.97
C HIS A 58 -2.51 13.45 9.32
N GLY A 59 -3.34 14.35 8.77
CA GLY A 59 -2.88 15.60 8.14
C GLY A 59 -2.10 15.40 6.82
N LEU A 60 -2.26 14.25 6.17
CA LEU A 60 -1.62 13.93 4.89
C LEU A 60 -2.57 14.20 3.71
N PRO A 61 -2.02 14.52 2.52
CA PRO A 61 -2.82 14.56 1.31
C PRO A 61 -3.40 13.17 0.99
N ALA A 62 -4.63 13.14 0.51
CA ALA A 62 -5.23 11.92 0.00
C ALA A 62 -4.54 11.47 -1.30
N PRO A 63 -4.57 10.17 -1.64
CA PRO A 63 -4.14 9.70 -2.94
C PRO A 63 -4.91 10.40 -4.08
N ALA A 64 -4.27 10.55 -5.24
CA ALA A 64 -4.94 11.03 -6.45
C ALA A 64 -6.07 10.07 -6.86
N ALA A 65 -7.05 10.58 -7.62
CA ALA A 65 -8.22 9.79 -8.03
C ALA A 65 -7.85 8.58 -8.91
N ASP A 66 -6.76 8.70 -9.68
CA ASP A 66 -6.20 7.68 -10.57
C ASP A 66 -5.00 6.95 -9.94
N ALA A 67 -4.72 7.17 -8.66
CA ALA A 67 -3.60 6.52 -8.00
C ALA A 67 -3.78 4.99 -7.99
N VAL A 68 -2.73 4.28 -8.36
CA VAL A 68 -2.62 2.81 -8.27
C VAL A 68 -1.66 2.36 -7.17
N HIS A 69 -0.99 3.31 -6.51
CA HIS A 69 -0.22 3.07 -5.31
C HIS A 69 -0.16 4.34 -4.48
N TRP A 70 0.10 4.18 -3.19
CA TRP A 70 0.30 5.27 -2.24
C TRP A 70 1.15 4.77 -1.08
N SER A 71 2.06 5.60 -0.57
CA SER A 71 2.69 5.31 0.72
C SER A 71 2.86 6.57 1.56
N GLY A 72 2.81 6.39 2.87
CA GLY A 72 2.85 7.50 3.80
C GLY A 72 3.09 7.05 5.24
N THR A 73 3.51 8.00 6.07
CA THR A 73 3.84 7.78 7.48
C THR A 73 2.72 8.36 8.35
N LEU A 74 2.02 7.49 9.07
CA LEU A 74 0.90 7.75 9.96
C LEU A 74 1.40 7.66 11.42
N GLY A 75 2.05 8.71 11.90
CA GLY A 75 2.75 8.66 13.19
C GLY A 75 3.95 7.72 13.13
N ALA A 76 3.98 6.67 13.95
CA ALA A 76 5.04 5.64 13.94
C ALA A 76 4.81 4.55 12.87
N LEU A 77 3.63 4.51 12.25
CA LEU A 77 3.24 3.49 11.29
C LEU A 77 3.54 3.95 9.86
N ARG A 78 4.29 3.16 9.10
CA ARG A 78 4.41 3.31 7.65
C ARG A 78 3.35 2.44 6.97
N LEU A 79 2.52 3.04 6.12
CA LEU A 79 1.54 2.33 5.30
C LEU A 79 1.93 2.46 3.82
N LYS A 80 1.92 1.34 3.11
CA LYS A 80 1.97 1.27 1.65
C LYS A 80 0.71 0.56 1.16
N TRP A 81 -0.02 1.22 0.27
CA TRP A 81 -1.16 0.69 -0.47
C TRP A 81 -0.79 0.55 -1.93
N GLU A 82 -1.13 -0.57 -2.55
CA GLU A 82 -0.91 -0.83 -3.97
C GLU A 82 -2.14 -1.52 -4.54
N ARG A 83 -2.63 -1.02 -5.67
CA ARG A 83 -3.68 -1.63 -6.46
C ARG A 83 -3.04 -2.44 -7.58
N HIS A 84 -3.35 -3.72 -7.60
CA HIS A 84 -2.99 -4.66 -8.66
C HIS A 84 -4.21 -4.88 -9.56
N GLY A 85 -4.01 -5.66 -10.63
CA GLY A 85 -5.12 -6.00 -11.54
C GLY A 85 -6.24 -6.76 -10.83
N GLU A 86 -5.87 -7.63 -9.88
CA GLU A 86 -6.77 -8.59 -9.23
C GLU A 86 -7.17 -8.18 -7.80
N PHE A 87 -6.27 -7.54 -7.06
CA PHE A 87 -6.48 -7.20 -5.65
C PHE A 87 -5.77 -5.90 -5.28
N SER A 88 -6.11 -5.34 -4.13
CA SER A 88 -5.32 -4.30 -3.46
C SER A 88 -4.56 -4.88 -2.29
N SER A 89 -3.33 -4.43 -2.08
CA SER A 89 -2.48 -4.83 -0.95
C SER A 89 -2.20 -3.67 -0.02
N TYR A 90 -2.22 -3.95 1.28
CA TYR A 90 -1.89 -3.04 2.37
C TYR A 90 -0.70 -3.61 3.13
N THR A 91 0.44 -2.92 3.05
CA THR A 91 1.65 -3.24 3.82
C THR A 91 1.83 -2.22 4.94
N LEU A 92 1.86 -2.71 6.18
CA LEU A 92 1.99 -1.92 7.40
C LEU A 92 3.32 -2.24 8.06
N LEU A 93 4.10 -1.22 8.40
CA LEU A 93 5.44 -1.39 8.96
C LEU A 93 5.64 -0.47 10.17
N VAL A 94 6.24 -1.01 11.22
CA VAL A 94 6.57 -0.26 12.45
C VAL A 94 7.99 -0.63 12.86
N ALA A 95 8.84 0.38 13.04
CA ALA A 95 10.19 0.21 13.58
C ALA A 95 10.16 0.12 15.12
N ALA A 96 11.17 -0.52 15.69
CA ALA A 96 11.39 -0.61 17.15
C ALA A 96 10.22 -1.23 17.92
N ALA A 97 9.84 -2.44 17.53
CA ALA A 97 8.80 -3.20 18.20
C ALA A 97 9.24 -3.83 19.53
N GLY A 98 8.30 -3.97 20.48
CA GLY A 98 8.52 -4.64 21.76
C GLY A 98 8.89 -6.14 21.64
N PRO A 99 9.30 -6.78 22.75
CA PRO A 99 9.92 -8.10 22.72
C PRO A 99 8.96 -9.24 22.38
N GLU A 100 7.66 -9.11 22.66
CA GLU A 100 6.67 -10.16 22.46
C GLU A 100 6.21 -10.24 20.99
N PRO A 101 6.48 -11.36 20.28
CA PRO A 101 6.04 -11.50 18.90
C PRO A 101 4.51 -11.50 18.77
N PHE A 102 3.99 -10.83 17.74
CA PHE A 102 2.58 -10.86 17.31
C PHE A 102 1.51 -10.30 18.29
N VAL A 103 1.87 -9.75 19.46
CA VAL A 103 0.91 -9.13 20.39
C VAL A 103 0.44 -7.76 19.87
N ASP A 104 1.36 -6.82 19.60
CA ASP A 104 1.03 -5.51 18.98
C ASP A 104 1.46 -5.52 17.50
N THR A 105 0.67 -6.15 16.65
CA THR A 105 0.96 -6.20 15.21
C THR A 105 1.06 -4.78 14.60
N ALA A 106 1.73 -4.64 13.45
CA ALA A 106 1.75 -3.34 12.76
C ALA A 106 0.34 -2.89 12.36
N ALA A 107 -0.54 -3.84 12.01
CA ALA A 107 -1.96 -3.59 11.76
C ALA A 107 -2.71 -3.03 12.98
N ALA A 108 -2.35 -3.43 14.20
CA ALA A 108 -2.98 -2.94 15.43
C ALA A 108 -2.71 -1.44 15.71
N GLN A 109 -1.76 -0.82 15.00
CA GLN A 109 -1.49 0.62 15.09
C GLN A 109 -2.46 1.48 14.27
N LEU A 110 -3.27 0.87 13.40
CA LEU A 110 -4.32 1.58 12.69
C LEU A 110 -5.48 1.94 13.65
N PRO A 111 -6.32 2.93 13.29
CA PRO A 111 -7.56 3.17 13.99
C PRO A 111 -8.41 1.90 14.09
N ALA A 112 -9.10 1.73 15.22
CA ALA A 112 -9.95 0.58 15.47
C ALA A 112 -10.96 0.39 14.32
N ALA A 113 -11.13 -0.87 13.89
CA ALA A 113 -12.00 -1.28 12.78
C ALA A 113 -11.69 -0.65 11.41
N TRP A 114 -10.57 0.06 11.23
CA TRP A 114 -10.21 0.64 9.94
C TRP A 114 -10.06 -0.43 8.86
N LEU A 115 -9.26 -1.48 9.12
CA LEU A 115 -9.08 -2.59 8.18
C LEU A 115 -10.41 -3.31 7.88
N ALA A 116 -11.29 -3.44 8.87
CA ALA A 116 -12.61 -4.05 8.69
C ALA A 116 -13.56 -3.20 7.85
N GLY A 117 -13.26 -1.91 7.64
CA GLY A 117 -14.02 -1.00 6.79
C GLY A 117 -13.46 -0.84 5.38
N VAL A 118 -12.40 -1.56 5.03
CA VAL A 118 -11.92 -1.67 3.64
C VAL A 118 -12.98 -2.44 2.85
N PRO A 119 -13.46 -1.93 1.70
CA PRO A 119 -14.44 -2.65 0.89
C PRO A 119 -13.84 -3.93 0.30
N GLY A 120 -14.69 -4.86 -0.14
CA GLY A 120 -14.24 -6.12 -0.73
C GLY A 120 -13.98 -7.25 0.28
N MET A 121 -13.16 -8.22 -0.12
CA MET A 121 -12.94 -9.47 0.62
C MET A 121 -11.45 -9.82 0.74
N THR A 122 -10.99 -10.22 1.92
CA THR A 122 -9.61 -10.68 2.13
C THR A 122 -9.33 -11.99 1.41
N VAL A 123 -8.12 -12.14 0.86
CA VAL A 123 -7.63 -13.37 0.19
C VAL A 123 -6.35 -13.92 0.81
#